data_AF-A0A972VXI0-F1
#
_entry.id   AF-A0A972VXI0-F1
#
_cell.length_a   1.000
_cell.length_b   1.000
_cell.length_c   1.000
_cell.angle_alpha   90.00
_cell.angle_beta   90.00
_cell.angle_gamma   90.00
#
_symmetry.space_group_name_H-M   'P 1'
#
loop_
_entity.id
_entity.type
_entity.pdbx_description
1 polymer ?
#
loop_
_entity_poly.entity_id
_entity_poly.type
_entity_poly.pdbx_seq_one_letter_code
_entity_poly.pdbx_strand_id
1 'polypeptide(L)'
;MARVTVEDCLEHVDNRFELVMVSSKRARQLATGGKDPLVPIENDKPTVLALREIAGGFIDASILKEGTQDEPKTLDIAAAHHEFETPLATDI
;
A
#
# COMPACT_ATOMS: atom_id res chain seq x y z
N MET A 1 8.07 -19.14 9.07
CA MET A 1 9.24 -18.24 9.14
C MET A 1 10.24 -18.68 8.10
N ALA A 2 10.10 -18.12 6.90
CA ALA A 2 11.04 -18.35 5.82
C ALA A 2 12.43 -17.84 6.22
N ARG A 3 13.47 -18.60 5.85
CA ARG A 3 14.86 -18.17 5.99
C ARG A 3 15.23 -17.36 4.75
N VAL A 4 15.18 -16.03 4.86
CA VAL A 4 15.66 -15.08 3.84
C VAL A 4 16.86 -14.33 4.42
N THR A 5 17.90 -14.12 3.62
CA THR A 5 19.07 -13.33 4.05
C THR A 5 19.11 -11.97 3.36
N VAL A 6 19.97 -11.09 3.87
CA VAL A 6 20.12 -9.74 3.29
C VAL A 6 20.79 -9.84 1.91
N GLU A 7 21.68 -10.81 1.74
CA GLU A 7 22.40 -11.07 0.49
C GLU A 7 21.42 -11.40 -0.64
N ASP A 8 20.42 -12.26 -0.41
CA ASP A 8 19.39 -12.59 -1.40
C ASP A 8 18.63 -11.34 -1.88
N CYS A 9 18.42 -10.38 -0.98
CA CYS A 9 17.71 -9.15 -1.32
C CYS A 9 18.59 -8.17 -2.12
N LEU A 10 19.91 -8.13 -1.83
CA LEU A 10 20.86 -7.23 -2.48
C LEU A 10 21.16 -7.61 -3.94
N GLU A 11 20.69 -8.75 -4.43
CA GLU A 11 20.70 -9.06 -5.88
C GLU A 11 19.71 -8.18 -6.67
N HIS A 12 18.72 -7.59 -6.00
CA HIS A 12 17.60 -6.87 -6.62
C HIS A 12 17.50 -5.39 -6.22
N VAL A 13 18.38 -4.92 -5.34
CA VAL A 13 18.47 -3.50 -4.91
C VAL A 13 19.92 -3.08 -4.74
N ASP A 14 20.23 -1.81 -4.98
CA ASP A 14 21.61 -1.35 -5.12
C ASP A 14 22.38 -1.31 -3.79
N ASN A 15 21.66 -1.11 -2.69
CA ASN A 15 22.28 -0.96 -1.38
C ASN A 15 21.33 -1.25 -0.21
N ARG A 16 21.92 -1.37 0.99
CA ARG A 16 21.18 -1.70 2.23
C ARG A 16 20.21 -0.62 2.69
N PHE A 17 20.48 0.66 2.41
CA PHE A 17 19.53 1.73 2.77
C PHE A 17 18.31 1.69 1.87
N GLU A 18 18.52 1.49 0.56
CA GLU A 18 17.44 1.27 -0.39
C GLU A 18 16.62 0.04 -0.03
N LEU A 19 17.25 -1.08 0.32
CA LEU A 19 16.57 -2.27 0.82
C LEU A 19 15.61 -1.93 1.98
N VAL A 20 16.08 -1.16 2.96
CA VAL A 20 15.25 -0.75 4.11
C VAL A 20 14.07 0.11 3.65
N MET A 21 14.27 1.04 2.73
CA MET A 21 13.19 1.90 2.21
C MET A 21 12.15 1.09 1.41
N VAL A 22 12.60 0.25 0.48
CA VAL A 22 11.76 -0.60 -0.38
C VAL A 22 10.95 -1.57 0.47
N SER A 23 11.62 -2.33 1.35
CA SER A 23 10.96 -3.29 2.24
C SER A 23 9.95 -2.63 3.18
N SER A 24 10.27 -1.45 3.74
CA SER A 24 9.36 -0.72 4.61
C SER A 24 8.11 -0.24 3.87
N LYS A 25 8.28 0.33 2.66
CA LYS A 25 7.15 0.80 1.85
C LYS A 25 6.26 -0.37 1.45
N ARG A 26 6.85 -1.47 0.99
CA ARG A 26 6.10 -2.67 0.60
C ARG A 26 5.39 -3.33 1.78
N ALA A 27 6.07 -3.47 2.92
CA ALA A 27 5.47 -4.03 4.13
C ALA A 27 4.26 -3.21 4.60
N ARG A 28 4.28 -1.88 4.45
CA ARG A 28 3.11 -1.04 4.73
C ARG A 28 1.96 -1.33 3.78
N GLN A 29 2.20 -1.44 2.47
CA GLN A 29 1.15 -1.79 1.50
C GLN A 29 0.48 -3.13 1.81
N LEU A 30 1.28 -4.12 2.24
CA LEU A 30 0.79 -5.43 2.66
C LEU A 30 0.00 -5.34 3.98
N ALA A 31 0.45 -4.54 4.94
CA ALA A 31 -0.19 -4.40 6.25
C ALA A 31 -1.51 -3.62 6.20
N THR A 32 -1.63 -2.61 5.33
CA THR A 32 -2.86 -1.81 5.18
C THR A 32 -3.88 -2.46 4.24
N GLY A 33 -3.54 -3.60 3.61
CA GLY A 33 -4.40 -4.26 2.63
C GLY A 33 -4.50 -3.51 1.30
N GLY A 34 -3.55 -2.60 1.02
CA GLY A 34 -3.56 -1.79 -0.21
C GLY A 34 -3.14 -2.56 -1.47
N LYS A 35 -2.37 -3.64 -1.31
CA LYS A 35 -1.96 -4.54 -2.41
C LYS A 35 -1.84 -5.98 -1.90
N ASP A 36 -2.17 -6.94 -2.76
CA ASP A 36 -2.02 -8.36 -2.45
C ASP A 36 -0.54 -8.81 -2.47
N PRO A 37 -0.19 -9.83 -1.67
CA PRO A 37 1.11 -10.48 -1.75
C PRO A 37 1.35 -11.18 -3.10
N LEU A 38 2.60 -11.13 -3.57
CA LEU A 38 3.07 -11.80 -4.78
C LEU A 38 3.71 -13.16 -4.49
N VAL A 39 3.93 -13.46 -3.21
CA VAL A 39 4.45 -14.75 -2.73
C VAL A 39 3.48 -15.38 -1.72
N PRO A 40 3.45 -16.72 -1.58
CA PRO A 40 2.57 -17.39 -0.63
C PRO A 40 2.78 -16.93 0.81
N ILE A 41 1.67 -16.74 1.53
CA ILE A 41 1.69 -16.35 2.95
C ILE A 41 1.96 -17.60 3.80
N GLU A 42 3.12 -17.65 4.44
CA GLU A 42 3.53 -18.76 5.32
C GLU A 42 3.56 -18.35 6.80
N ASN A 43 2.51 -17.63 7.25
CA ASN A 43 2.43 -16.99 8.59
C ASN A 43 3.57 -16.00 8.88
N ASP A 44 4.16 -15.44 7.83
CA ASP A 44 5.21 -14.43 7.94
C ASP A 44 4.60 -13.05 8.21
N LYS A 45 5.31 -12.22 9.00
CA LYS A 45 4.93 -10.81 9.16
C LYS A 45 5.09 -10.07 7.83
N PRO A 46 4.33 -8.97 7.58
CA PRO A 46 4.42 -8.19 6.34
C PRO A 46 5.85 -7.80 5.94
N THR A 47 6.72 -7.50 6.91
CA THR A 47 8.14 -7.19 6.66
C THR A 47 8.89 -8.37 6.06
N VAL A 48 8.68 -9.58 6.58
CA VAL A 48 9.35 -10.79 6.08
C VAL A 48 8.80 -11.16 4.70
N LEU A 49 7.49 -11.00 4.50
CA LEU A 49 6.85 -11.21 3.21
C LEU A 49 7.41 -10.26 2.14
N ALA A 50 7.56 -8.97 2.46
CA ALA A 50 8.17 -7.99 1.57
C ALA A 50 9.64 -8.35 1.23
N LEU A 51 10.44 -8.79 2.20
CA LEU A 51 11.81 -9.22 1.94
C LEU A 51 11.88 -10.45 1.00
N ARG A 52 10.95 -11.39 1.13
CA ARG A 52 10.85 -12.53 0.22
C ARG A 52 10.45 -12.12 -1.19
N GLU A 53 9.54 -11.15 -1.32
CA GLU A 53 9.17 -10.61 -2.64
C GLU A 53 10.36 -9.90 -3.29
N ILE A 54 11.16 -9.15 -2.53
CA ILE A 54 12.38 -8.50 -3.02
C ILE A 54 13.44 -9.53 -3.42
N ALA A 55 13.70 -10.53 -2.58
CA ALA A 55 14.64 -11.62 -2.88
C ALA A 55 14.20 -12.45 -4.11
N GLY A 56 12.90 -12.55 -4.36
CA GLY A 56 12.35 -13.20 -5.55
C GLY A 56 12.27 -12.30 -6.80
N GLY A 57 12.73 -11.05 -6.72
CA GLY A 57 12.68 -10.09 -7.84
C GLY A 57 11.29 -9.59 -8.21
N PHE A 58 10.28 -9.81 -7.37
CA PHE A 58 8.92 -9.33 -7.60
C PHE A 58 8.72 -7.86 -7.26
N ILE A 59 9.57 -7.32 -6.37
CA ILE A 59 9.54 -5.94 -5.90
C ILE A 59 10.95 -5.35 -5.96
N ASP A 60 11.06 -4.16 -6.53
CA ASP A 60 12.32 -3.42 -6.69
C ASP A 60 12.19 -1.96 -6.21
N ALA A 61 13.23 -1.16 -6.43
CA ALA A 61 13.25 0.26 -6.07
C ALA A 61 12.20 1.12 -6.79
N SER A 62 11.55 0.63 -7.86
CA SER A 62 10.53 1.37 -8.60
C SER A 62 9.30 1.67 -7.73
N ILE A 63 9.03 0.84 -6.72
CA ILE A 63 7.97 1.09 -5.73
C ILE A 63 8.14 2.45 -5.04
N LEU A 64 9.38 2.94 -4.88
CA LEU A 64 9.64 4.23 -4.21
C LEU A 64 9.13 5.42 -5.03
N LYS A 65 9.08 5.28 -6.36
CA LYS A 65 8.63 6.32 -7.30
C LYS A 65 7.11 6.40 -7.43
N GLU A 66 6.40 5.32 -7.14
CA GLU A 66 4.93 5.34 -7.11
C GLU A 66 4.45 6.28 -6.00
N GLY A 67 3.69 7.33 -6.37
CA GLY A 67 2.99 8.18 -5.41
C GLY A 67 2.13 7.33 -4.49
N THR A 68 2.12 7.63 -3.20
CA THR A 68 1.27 6.96 -2.21
C THR A 68 -0.17 7.01 -2.68
N GLN A 69 -0.77 5.87 -2.99
CA GLN A 69 -2.21 5.75 -3.28
C GLN A 69 -3.08 5.98 -2.03
N ASP A 70 -2.46 6.33 -0.90
CA ASP A 70 -3.10 6.83 0.33
C ASP A 70 -3.48 8.33 0.24
N GLU A 71 -3.74 8.88 -0.95
CA GLU A 71 -4.57 10.08 -0.99
C GLU A 71 -6.01 9.64 -0.73
N PRO A 72 -6.66 10.09 0.37
CA PRO A 72 -8.10 9.97 0.45
C PRO A 72 -8.63 10.69 -0.78
N LYS A 73 -9.23 9.95 -1.72
CA LYS A 73 -10.12 10.55 -2.74
C LYS A 73 -11.04 11.46 -1.96
N THR A 74 -10.89 12.77 -2.14
CA THR A 74 -11.66 13.80 -1.46
C THR A 74 -13.11 13.36 -1.44
N LEU A 75 -13.66 13.15 -0.24
CA LEU A 75 -15.08 12.94 -0.05
C LEU A 75 -15.76 14.17 -0.67
N ASP A 76 -16.44 13.98 -1.79
CA ASP A 76 -17.06 15.07 -2.54
C ASP A 76 -18.30 15.54 -1.77
N ILE A 77 -18.10 16.52 -0.88
CA ILE A 77 -19.14 17.08 -0.01
C ILE A 77 -20.11 17.99 -0.79
N ALA A 78 -19.92 18.17 -2.11
CA ALA A 78 -20.72 19.07 -2.93
C ALA A 78 -22.15 18.58 -3.20
N ALA A 79 -22.46 17.29 -2.99
CA ALA A 79 -23.78 16.74 -3.29
C ALA A 79 -24.86 16.95 -2.20
N ALA A 80 -24.52 17.51 -1.04
CA ALA A 80 -25.44 17.60 0.11
C ALA A 80 -26.24 18.92 0.21
N HIS A 81 -26.11 19.85 -0.73
CA HIS A 81 -26.75 21.18 -0.64
C HIS A 81 -28.09 21.32 -1.37
N HIS A 82 -28.73 20.26 -1.87
CA HIS A 82 -29.98 20.38 -2.67
C HIS A 82 -31.26 19.84 -2.02
N GLU A 83 -31.32 19.62 -0.71
CA GLU A 83 -32.59 19.16 -0.07
C GLU A 83 -33.17 20.10 1.00
N PHE A 84 -32.74 21.37 1.05
CA PHE A 84 -33.22 22.30 2.07
C PHE A 84 -33.89 23.55 1.50
N GLU A 85 -34.89 23.40 0.62
CA GLU A 85 -35.97 24.39 0.51
C GLU A 85 -37.14 23.90 -0.35
N THR A 86 -38.27 23.57 0.29
CA THR A 86 -39.55 24.24 -0.02
C THR A 86 -40.42 24.27 1.24
N PRO A 87 -40.94 25.43 1.66
CA PRO A 87 -41.84 25.54 2.81
C PRO A 87 -43.20 24.92 2.47
N LEU A 88 -43.70 24.05 3.35
CA LEU A 88 -45.08 23.58 3.26
C LEU A 88 -46.01 24.71 3.73
N ALA A 89 -46.43 25.54 2.77
CA ALA A 89 -47.56 26.43 2.92
C ALA A 89 -48.43 26.37 1.66
N THR A 90 -49.72 26.09 1.90
CA THR A 90 -50.88 26.41 1.05
C THR A 90 -51.23 25.39 -0.06
N ASP A 91 -52.23 24.53 0.17
CA ASP A 91 -53.57 24.62 -0.45
C ASP A 91 -54.42 23.34 -0.23
N ILE A 92 -55.73 23.56 -0.02
CA ILE A 92 -56.90 22.64 0.14
C ILE A 92 -57.29 22.26 1.57
#